data_AF-V7EHI4-F1
#
_entry.id   AF-V7EHI4-F1
#
_cell.length_a   1.000
_cell.length_b   1.000
_cell.length_c   1.000
_cell.angle_alpha   90.00
_cell.angle_beta   90.00
_cell.angle_gamma   90.00
#
_symmetry.space_group_name_H-M   'P 1'
#
loop_
_entity.id
_entity.type
_entity.pdbx_description
1 polymer ?
#
loop_
_entity_poly.entity_id
_entity_poly.type
_entity_poly.pdbx_seq_one_letter_code
_entity_poly.pdbx_strand_id
1 'polypeptide(L)'
;MEKATRAAQFKLTLLSRIYVGINLDPDIVGAIRFVDLADHPPQISFQDGSTVVDHGRQLSTSASTDATRTTMIAMAIAKGWTRVQPSGDAAFIREMAITAAKSGLEVTGVPPDVQVLADEHLARFQRRRRRIDQEAQAAQIAHLSAAVDRDASIAENAEARAAIVAEKAAVSAAAQAASDAIGPGRSVPEQRARLAIRDNEATNLKALPDARKAPAPQAAPDVDRHDRHGGRKLRDRLRENDRHELEELKRLDIGTVAFACGWADVSQSHPDSSDRIGQAFRIYTRDKDTIKASLVDDKWLWTSNKSGKAGSVIHLWLADHPATSLGDARAALRELAGHPAPNPAPKPASAPMHRDDKKERDHTFARNRWAEAKHVTAQRSYAEKRGIAHETLARFPEELRVGAFGGVYFAHRNLETGDIQGFEQRWEDENGNKNTARFAKGGRKTVNVLGDPARATRMAVVESGLDALALAEFEDRDDTLYVSTGGGFGPLTEAALLRLAQGRTVVSAFDNDRGGETHHRKLLGFLADANRLAPPSPVQGQHGVCKDWLDVLAAHKGTGKDPRSAPSNGETSPYPSFSTDIPLEFDDPRPF
;
A
#
# COMPACT_ATOMS: atom_id res chain seq x y z
N MET A 1 13.94 18.24 -9.99
CA MET A 1 13.13 17.12 -10.50
C MET A 1 11.63 17.47 -10.61
N GLU A 2 11.03 18.10 -9.60
CA GLU A 2 9.60 18.48 -9.59
C GLU A 2 9.08 19.29 -10.80
N LYS A 3 9.89 20.19 -11.37
CA LYS A 3 9.55 20.93 -12.62
C LYS A 3 9.45 20.00 -13.85
N ALA A 4 10.29 18.97 -13.93
CA ALA A 4 10.31 18.04 -15.06
C ALA A 4 9.08 17.11 -15.01
N THR A 5 8.67 16.68 -13.82
CA THR A 5 7.49 15.83 -13.60
C THR A 5 6.18 16.56 -13.92
N ARG A 6 6.02 17.82 -13.47
CA ARG A 6 4.85 18.65 -13.83
C ARG A 6 4.76 18.93 -15.33
N ALA A 7 5.90 19.19 -15.98
CA ALA A 7 5.95 19.39 -17.43
C ALA A 7 5.59 18.10 -18.20
N ALA A 8 6.01 16.93 -17.72
CA ALA A 8 5.64 15.63 -18.29
C ALA A 8 4.13 15.36 -18.17
N GLN A 9 3.55 15.59 -16.99
CA GLN A 9 2.11 15.44 -16.78
C GLN A 9 1.27 16.42 -17.61
N PHE A 10 1.74 17.65 -17.78
CA PHE A 10 1.09 18.62 -18.66
C PHE A 10 1.08 18.15 -20.12
N LYS A 11 2.20 17.59 -20.61
CA LYS A 11 2.30 17.03 -21.97
C LYS A 11 1.39 15.82 -22.16
N LEU A 12 1.33 14.91 -21.18
CA LEU A 12 0.41 13.77 -21.24
C LEU A 12 -1.05 14.23 -21.21
N THR A 13 -1.36 15.24 -20.40
CA THR A 13 -2.70 15.87 -20.35
C THR A 13 -3.07 16.48 -21.71
N LEU A 14 -2.14 17.17 -22.38
CA LEU A 14 -2.35 17.70 -23.72
C LEU A 14 -2.63 16.57 -24.72
N LEU A 15 -1.79 15.54 -24.76
CA LEU A 15 -1.97 14.40 -25.68
C LEU A 15 -3.31 13.68 -25.46
N SER A 16 -3.72 13.49 -24.20
CA SER A 16 -5.01 12.87 -23.86
C SER A 16 -6.23 13.67 -24.30
N ARG A 17 -6.09 14.94 -24.71
CA ARG A 17 -7.20 15.72 -25.30
C ARG A 17 -7.57 15.24 -26.71
N ILE A 18 -6.61 14.69 -27.45
CA ILE A 18 -6.82 14.21 -28.83
C ILE A 18 -6.77 12.68 -28.89
N TYR A 19 -5.89 12.05 -28.12
CA TYR A 19 -5.67 10.60 -28.14
C TYR A 19 -6.21 9.97 -26.85
N VAL A 20 -7.48 9.54 -26.89
CA VAL A 20 -8.15 8.92 -25.74
C VAL A 20 -7.43 7.62 -25.37
N GLY A 21 -6.99 7.53 -24.10
CA GLY A 21 -6.32 6.34 -23.58
C GLY A 21 -4.88 6.15 -24.05
N ILE A 22 -4.23 7.22 -24.55
CA ILE A 22 -2.80 7.16 -24.88
C ILE A 22 -1.98 6.82 -23.63
N ASN A 23 -1.09 5.83 -23.77
CA ASN A 23 -0.20 5.39 -22.71
C ASN A 23 1.25 5.49 -23.20
N LEU A 24 2.05 6.31 -22.51
CA LEU A 24 3.45 6.56 -22.81
C LEU A 24 4.27 6.38 -21.55
N ASP A 25 5.43 5.73 -21.70
CA ASP A 25 6.39 5.60 -20.61
C ASP A 25 6.89 6.99 -20.16
N PRO A 26 7.05 7.24 -18.83
CA PRO A 26 7.54 8.51 -18.32
C PRO A 26 8.83 9.03 -18.98
N ASP A 27 9.74 8.13 -19.36
CA ASP A 27 11.00 8.51 -20.02
C ASP A 27 10.75 9.09 -21.43
N ILE A 28 9.78 8.52 -22.17
CA ILE A 28 9.36 9.04 -23.48
C ILE A 28 8.65 10.37 -23.33
N VAL A 29 7.80 10.53 -22.31
CA VAL A 29 7.14 11.82 -22.03
C VAL A 29 8.15 12.89 -21.64
N GLY A 30 9.22 12.52 -20.92
CA GLY A 30 10.35 13.39 -20.63
C GLY A 30 11.07 13.87 -21.88
N ALA A 31 11.25 13.00 -22.87
CA ALA A 31 11.90 13.29 -24.15
C ALA A 31 11.09 14.23 -25.06
N ILE A 32 9.78 14.42 -24.83
CA ILE A 32 8.97 15.38 -25.57
C ILE A 32 9.39 16.80 -25.17
N ARG A 33 9.73 17.64 -26.14
CA ARG A 33 10.01 19.07 -25.93
C ARG A 33 8.71 19.88 -25.98
N PHE A 34 7.90 19.67 -27.00
CA PHE A 34 6.67 20.44 -27.25
C PHE A 34 5.59 19.57 -27.87
N VAL A 35 4.33 19.87 -27.53
CA VAL A 35 3.15 19.22 -28.10
C VAL A 35 2.32 20.33 -28.75
N ASP A 36 2.35 20.41 -30.07
CA ASP A 36 1.57 21.37 -30.84
C ASP A 36 0.30 20.71 -31.38
N LEU A 37 -0.80 20.92 -30.68
CA LEU A 37 -2.11 20.41 -31.06
C LEU A 37 -2.94 21.45 -31.83
N ALA A 38 -2.47 22.69 -31.90
CA ALA A 38 -3.16 23.78 -32.60
C ALA A 38 -2.73 23.86 -34.07
N ASP A 39 -1.56 23.33 -34.39
CA ASP A 39 -1.07 23.20 -35.76
C ASP A 39 -1.88 22.18 -36.57
N HIS A 40 -1.90 22.36 -37.88
CA HIS A 40 -2.63 21.51 -38.83
C HIS A 40 -1.66 21.08 -39.93
N PRO A 41 -1.06 19.88 -39.84
CA PRO A 41 -1.37 18.76 -38.93
C PRO A 41 -0.79 18.89 -37.49
N PRO A 42 -1.43 18.27 -36.47
CA PRO A 42 -0.88 18.19 -35.11
C PRO A 42 0.51 17.56 -35.09
N GLN A 43 1.40 18.09 -34.25
CA GLN A 43 2.79 17.64 -34.18
C GLN A 43 3.35 17.59 -32.76
N ILE A 44 4.27 16.67 -32.53
CA ILE A 44 5.01 16.48 -31.28
C ILE A 44 6.49 16.64 -31.60
N SER A 45 7.15 17.58 -30.95
CA SER A 45 8.60 17.80 -31.07
C SER A 45 9.34 17.22 -29.87
N PHE A 46 10.47 16.57 -30.09
CA PHE A 46 11.32 15.95 -29.07
C PHE A 46 12.56 16.79 -28.76
N GLN A 47 13.23 16.49 -27.65
CA GLN A 47 14.43 17.21 -27.20
C GLN A 47 15.62 17.04 -28.15
N ASP A 48 15.69 15.91 -28.86
CA ASP A 48 16.71 15.63 -29.88
C ASP A 48 16.45 16.34 -31.23
N GLY A 49 15.36 17.13 -31.32
CA GLY A 49 14.96 17.84 -32.54
C GLY A 49 14.11 17.01 -33.50
N SER A 50 13.86 15.73 -33.21
CA SER A 50 12.94 14.91 -34.00
C SER A 50 11.48 15.32 -33.78
N THR A 51 10.62 15.02 -34.74
CA THR A 51 9.21 15.43 -34.74
C THR A 51 8.32 14.29 -35.21
N VAL A 52 7.20 14.05 -34.54
CA VAL A 52 6.12 13.17 -35.00
C VAL A 52 4.93 14.03 -35.41
N VAL A 53 4.36 13.77 -36.59
CA VAL A 53 3.27 14.54 -37.19
C VAL A 53 2.10 13.62 -37.49
N ASP A 54 0.90 14.06 -37.14
CA ASP A 54 -0.35 13.32 -37.30
C ASP A 54 -1.21 13.87 -38.44
N HIS A 55 -1.26 13.14 -39.56
CA HIS A 55 -2.09 13.45 -40.72
C HIS A 55 -3.46 12.75 -40.66
N GLY A 56 -3.92 12.36 -39.48
CA GLY A 56 -5.16 11.63 -39.27
C GLY A 56 -4.98 10.13 -39.49
N ARG A 57 -4.97 9.69 -40.76
CA ARG A 57 -4.84 8.27 -41.14
C ARG A 57 -3.39 7.81 -41.31
N GLN A 58 -2.45 8.74 -41.21
CA GLN A 58 -1.03 8.50 -41.40
C GLN A 58 -0.25 9.27 -40.34
N LEU A 59 0.78 8.63 -39.79
CA LEU A 59 1.74 9.26 -38.91
C LEU A 59 3.10 9.31 -39.62
N SER A 60 3.81 10.43 -39.51
CA SER A 60 5.17 10.58 -40.04
C SER A 60 6.12 11.06 -38.97
N THR A 61 7.40 10.70 -39.07
CA THR A 61 8.45 11.22 -38.20
C THR A 61 9.61 11.77 -39.02
N SER A 62 10.29 12.81 -38.51
CA SER A 62 11.50 13.37 -39.14
C SER A 62 12.75 12.54 -38.87
N ALA A 63 12.76 11.74 -37.79
CA ALA A 63 13.84 10.81 -37.47
C ALA A 63 13.31 9.54 -36.78
N SER A 64 13.96 8.41 -37.07
CA SER A 64 13.70 7.12 -36.42
C SER A 64 14.47 7.02 -35.10
N THR A 65 13.82 7.39 -34.00
CA THR A 65 14.33 7.18 -32.63
C THR A 65 13.37 6.31 -31.85
N ASP A 66 13.81 5.75 -30.73
CA ASP A 66 12.93 4.94 -29.90
C ASP A 66 11.72 5.73 -29.39
N ALA A 67 11.93 7.00 -29.04
CA ALA A 67 10.89 7.90 -28.59
C ALA A 67 9.86 8.22 -29.69
N THR A 68 10.31 8.50 -30.91
CA THR A 68 9.37 8.79 -32.02
C THR A 68 8.58 7.56 -32.40
N ARG A 69 9.21 6.38 -32.50
CA ARG A 69 8.52 5.13 -32.82
C ARG A 69 7.50 4.74 -31.75
N THR A 70 7.91 4.74 -30.48
CA THR A 70 7.02 4.39 -29.36
C THR A 70 5.83 5.35 -29.27
N THR A 71 6.06 6.65 -29.52
CA THR A 71 4.99 7.65 -29.55
C THR A 71 4.03 7.41 -30.71
N MET A 72 4.53 7.15 -31.92
CA MET A 72 3.69 6.82 -33.08
C MET A 72 2.80 5.60 -32.82
N ILE A 73 3.36 4.54 -32.19
CA ILE A 73 2.60 3.33 -31.87
C ILE A 73 1.54 3.61 -30.78
N ALA A 74 1.87 4.38 -29.75
CA ALA A 74 0.90 4.77 -28.73
C ALA A 74 -0.25 5.60 -29.32
N MET A 75 0.05 6.54 -30.23
CA MET A 75 -0.97 7.30 -30.97
C MET A 75 -1.84 6.39 -31.84
N ALA A 76 -1.24 5.44 -32.57
CA ALA A 76 -1.98 4.48 -33.39
C ALA A 76 -2.96 3.64 -32.54
N ILE A 77 -2.50 3.13 -31.38
CA ILE A 77 -3.35 2.35 -30.46
C ILE A 77 -4.48 3.21 -29.90
N ALA A 78 -4.19 4.44 -29.46
CA ALA A 78 -5.20 5.36 -28.94
C ALA A 78 -6.24 5.77 -30.00
N LYS A 79 -5.83 5.79 -31.28
CA LYS A 79 -6.74 5.94 -32.43
C LYS A 79 -7.55 4.69 -32.75
N GLY A 80 -7.33 3.58 -32.04
CA GLY A 80 -8.01 2.31 -32.27
C GLY A 80 -7.50 1.54 -33.48
N TRP A 81 -6.28 1.80 -33.94
CA TRP A 81 -5.70 1.03 -35.04
C TRP A 81 -5.39 -0.38 -34.58
N THR A 82 -5.66 -1.36 -35.43
CA THR A 82 -5.32 -2.78 -35.22
C THR A 82 -4.20 -3.24 -36.13
N ARG A 83 -3.93 -2.48 -37.19
CA ARG A 83 -2.95 -2.79 -38.23
C ARG A 83 -2.18 -1.55 -38.66
N VAL A 84 -0.89 -1.72 -38.97
CA VAL A 84 -0.01 -0.69 -39.51
C VAL A 84 0.79 -1.20 -40.70
N GLN A 85 1.17 -0.27 -41.58
CA GLN A 85 2.06 -0.52 -42.72
C GLN A 85 3.19 0.54 -42.70
N PRO A 86 4.36 0.20 -42.12
CA PRO A 86 5.48 1.13 -42.10
C PRO A 86 6.10 1.29 -43.49
N SER A 87 6.51 2.50 -43.83
CA SER A 87 7.22 2.83 -45.08
C SER A 87 8.35 3.80 -44.77
N GLY A 88 9.48 3.69 -45.48
CA GLY A 88 10.69 4.47 -45.21
C GLY A 88 11.96 3.69 -45.57
N ASP A 89 13.07 4.03 -44.93
CA ASP A 89 14.31 3.27 -45.06
C ASP A 89 14.20 1.88 -44.39
N ALA A 90 15.11 0.97 -44.75
CA ALA A 90 15.07 -0.41 -44.30
C ALA A 90 15.22 -0.56 -42.78
N ALA A 91 16.01 0.30 -42.12
CA ALA A 91 16.20 0.26 -40.67
C ALA A 91 14.92 0.72 -39.96
N PHE A 92 14.31 1.81 -40.42
CA PHE A 92 13.02 2.29 -39.92
C PHE A 92 11.91 1.25 -40.06
N ILE A 93 11.75 0.65 -41.24
CA ILE A 93 10.72 -0.39 -41.49
C ILE A 93 10.88 -1.53 -40.49
N ARG A 94 12.11 -2.03 -40.30
CA ARG A 94 12.39 -3.13 -39.40
C ARG A 94 12.10 -2.78 -37.93
N GLU A 95 12.59 -1.65 -37.45
CA GLU A 95 12.41 -1.24 -36.07
C GLU A 95 10.95 -0.91 -35.74
N MET A 96 10.27 -0.19 -36.64
CA MET A 96 8.86 0.13 -36.48
C MET A 96 7.98 -1.12 -36.48
N ALA A 97 8.24 -2.07 -37.39
CA ALA A 97 7.52 -3.34 -37.44
C ALA A 97 7.63 -4.12 -36.11
N ILE A 98 8.85 -4.21 -35.55
CA ILE A 98 9.08 -4.92 -34.29
C ILE A 98 8.38 -4.20 -33.12
N THR A 99 8.49 -2.87 -33.04
CA THR A 99 7.85 -2.09 -31.97
C THR A 99 6.32 -2.19 -32.05
N ALA A 100 5.74 -2.08 -33.26
CA ALA A 100 4.30 -2.24 -33.49
C ALA A 100 3.80 -3.63 -33.03
N ALA A 101 4.47 -4.69 -33.46
CA ALA A 101 4.10 -6.06 -33.13
C ALA A 101 4.21 -6.36 -31.62
N LYS A 102 5.25 -5.85 -30.95
CA LYS A 102 5.41 -5.98 -29.49
C LYS A 102 4.30 -5.27 -28.70
N SER A 103 3.73 -4.22 -29.27
CA SER A 103 2.60 -3.47 -28.69
C SER A 103 1.24 -4.01 -29.14
N GLY A 104 1.20 -5.09 -29.94
CA GLY A 104 -0.02 -5.79 -30.31
C GLY A 104 -0.69 -5.35 -31.62
N LEU A 105 0.00 -4.54 -32.44
CA LEU A 105 -0.49 -4.15 -33.77
C LEU A 105 -0.05 -5.17 -34.83
N GLU A 106 -0.95 -5.49 -35.76
CA GLU A 106 -0.65 -6.28 -36.94
C GLU A 106 0.21 -5.45 -37.91
N VAL A 107 1.30 -6.04 -38.42
CA VAL A 107 2.19 -5.38 -39.38
C VAL A 107 1.99 -5.99 -40.75
N THR A 108 1.90 -5.16 -41.79
CA THR A 108 1.74 -5.62 -43.18
C THR A 108 2.60 -4.79 -44.13
N GLY A 109 2.89 -5.31 -45.33
CA GLY A 109 3.59 -4.57 -46.38
C GLY A 109 5.08 -4.35 -46.13
N VAL A 110 5.71 -5.20 -45.31
CA VAL A 110 7.15 -5.17 -44.99
C VAL A 110 7.89 -6.31 -45.68
N PRO A 111 9.24 -6.25 -45.80
CA PRO A 111 10.05 -7.35 -46.34
C PRO A 111 9.77 -8.71 -45.65
N PRO A 112 9.87 -9.84 -46.35
CA PRO A 112 9.47 -11.15 -45.80
C PRO A 112 10.18 -11.55 -44.51
N ASP A 113 11.48 -11.22 -44.38
CA ASP A 113 12.27 -11.47 -43.17
C ASP A 113 11.78 -10.66 -41.97
N VAL A 114 11.38 -9.40 -42.20
CA VAL A 114 10.79 -8.51 -41.18
C VAL A 114 9.38 -8.97 -40.81
N GLN A 115 8.60 -9.44 -41.78
CA GLN A 115 7.23 -9.93 -41.56
C GLN A 115 7.23 -11.12 -40.59
N VAL A 116 8.11 -12.10 -40.79
CA VAL A 116 8.25 -13.26 -39.88
C VAL A 116 8.57 -12.83 -38.46
N LEU A 117 9.50 -11.87 -38.27
CA LEU A 117 9.84 -11.36 -36.95
C LEU A 117 8.68 -10.62 -36.28
N ALA A 118 7.94 -9.81 -37.04
CA ALA A 118 6.76 -9.12 -36.54
C ALA A 118 5.67 -10.11 -36.10
N ASP A 119 5.39 -11.13 -36.92
CA ASP A 119 4.38 -12.16 -36.62
C ASP A 119 4.74 -12.96 -35.37
N GLU A 120 6.01 -13.30 -35.18
CA GLU A 120 6.49 -13.96 -33.94
C GLU A 120 6.26 -13.09 -32.70
N HIS A 121 6.59 -11.79 -32.78
CA HIS A 121 6.41 -10.87 -31.66
C HIS A 121 4.93 -10.67 -31.33
N LEU A 122 4.08 -10.53 -32.35
CA LEU A 122 2.64 -10.41 -32.19
C LEU A 122 2.04 -11.68 -31.57
N ALA A 123 2.47 -12.86 -32.01
CA ALA A 123 2.03 -14.13 -31.43
C ALA A 123 2.44 -14.27 -29.95
N ARG A 124 3.64 -13.81 -29.57
CA ARG A 124 4.09 -13.76 -28.16
C ARG A 124 3.23 -12.80 -27.35
N PHE A 125 2.91 -11.62 -27.88
CA PHE A 125 2.03 -10.64 -27.25
C PHE A 125 0.62 -11.23 -27.01
N GLN A 126 0.02 -11.81 -28.04
CA GLN A 126 -1.31 -12.43 -27.95
C GLN A 126 -1.37 -13.57 -26.95
N ARG A 127 -0.34 -14.45 -26.90
CA ARG A 127 -0.25 -15.50 -25.88
C ARG A 127 -0.20 -14.94 -24.46
N ARG A 128 0.63 -13.90 -24.24
CA ARG A 128 0.72 -13.22 -22.95
C ARG A 128 -0.62 -12.59 -22.55
N ARG A 129 -1.28 -11.91 -23.49
CA ARG A 129 -2.59 -11.27 -23.26
C ARG A 129 -3.67 -12.28 -22.90
N ARG A 130 -3.81 -13.37 -23.66
CA ARG A 130 -4.76 -14.45 -23.36
C ARG A 130 -4.55 -15.04 -21.97
N ARG A 131 -3.30 -15.25 -21.55
CA ARG A 131 -2.99 -15.75 -20.20
C ARG A 131 -3.45 -14.77 -19.13
N ILE A 132 -3.15 -13.47 -19.29
CA ILE A 132 -3.59 -12.43 -18.34
C ILE A 132 -5.12 -12.38 -18.27
N ASP A 133 -5.80 -12.43 -19.41
CA ASP A 133 -7.27 -12.40 -19.47
C ASP A 133 -7.88 -13.64 -18.81
N GLN A 134 -7.29 -14.83 -18.99
CA GLN A 134 -7.71 -16.05 -18.31
C GLN A 134 -7.50 -16.00 -16.80
N GLU A 135 -6.35 -15.50 -16.34
CA GLU A 135 -6.05 -15.32 -14.91
C GLU A 135 -7.02 -14.30 -14.28
N ALA A 136 -7.33 -13.20 -14.97
CA ALA A 136 -8.31 -12.20 -14.54
C ALA A 136 -9.73 -12.79 -14.46
N GLN A 137 -10.14 -13.56 -15.46
CA GLN A 137 -11.45 -14.22 -15.47
C GLN A 137 -11.57 -15.25 -14.35
N ALA A 138 -10.52 -16.06 -14.12
CA ALA A 138 -10.49 -17.03 -13.02
C ALA A 138 -10.59 -16.35 -11.65
N ALA A 139 -9.88 -15.22 -11.47
CA ALA A 139 -9.97 -14.42 -10.25
C ALA A 139 -11.38 -13.85 -10.04
N GLN A 140 -12.03 -13.39 -11.11
CA GLN A 140 -13.40 -12.88 -11.05
C GLN A 140 -14.41 -13.98 -10.68
N ILE A 141 -14.29 -15.17 -11.27
CA ILE A 141 -15.15 -16.32 -10.95
C ILE A 141 -14.97 -16.73 -9.48
N ALA A 142 -13.73 -16.81 -9.00
CA ALA A 142 -13.44 -17.12 -7.60
C ALA A 142 -14.01 -16.06 -6.64
N HIS A 143 -13.95 -14.78 -7.03
CA HIS A 143 -14.54 -13.70 -6.24
C HIS A 143 -16.07 -13.83 -6.12
N LEU A 144 -16.75 -14.13 -7.23
CA LEU A 144 -18.20 -14.32 -7.26
C LEU A 144 -18.62 -15.55 -6.45
N SER A 145 -17.91 -16.68 -6.58
CA SER A 145 -18.18 -17.88 -5.78
C SER A 145 -18.05 -17.60 -4.27
N ALA A 146 -16.98 -16.93 -3.86
CA ALA A 146 -16.78 -16.57 -2.46
C ALA A 146 -17.79 -15.54 -1.92
N ALA A 147 -18.47 -14.80 -2.80
CA ALA A 147 -19.59 -13.94 -2.42
C ALA A 147 -20.85 -14.78 -2.18
N VAL A 148 -21.16 -15.72 -3.07
CA VAL A 148 -22.30 -16.64 -2.92
C VAL A 148 -22.20 -17.48 -1.65
N ASP A 149 -21.02 -18.05 -1.36
CA ASP A 149 -20.79 -18.85 -0.15
C ASP A 149 -20.98 -18.01 1.13
N ARG A 150 -20.62 -16.73 1.07
CA ARG A 150 -20.81 -15.79 2.18
C ARG A 150 -22.29 -15.51 2.41
N ASP A 151 -23.04 -15.22 1.35
CA ASP A 151 -24.46 -14.89 1.44
C ASP A 151 -25.27 -16.09 1.97
N ALA A 152 -24.93 -17.31 1.54
CA ALA A 152 -25.51 -18.54 2.09
C ALA A 152 -25.23 -18.70 3.59
N SER A 153 -24.00 -18.45 4.03
CA SER A 153 -23.63 -18.54 5.46
C SER A 153 -24.27 -17.42 6.30
N ILE A 154 -24.48 -16.23 5.74
CA ILE A 154 -25.22 -15.15 6.42
C ILE A 154 -26.68 -15.57 6.62
N ALA A 155 -27.30 -16.17 5.60
CA ALA A 155 -28.68 -16.66 5.69
C ALA A 155 -28.84 -17.75 6.76
N GLU A 156 -27.95 -18.75 6.77
CA GLU A 156 -27.96 -19.82 7.78
C GLU A 156 -27.82 -19.27 9.22
N ASN A 157 -26.92 -18.30 9.41
CA ASN A 157 -26.76 -17.64 10.70
C ASN A 157 -27.98 -16.81 11.11
N ALA A 158 -28.68 -16.20 10.15
CA ALA A 158 -29.91 -15.45 10.41
C ALA A 158 -31.05 -16.38 10.81
N GLU A 159 -31.20 -17.52 10.14
CA GLU A 159 -32.18 -18.56 10.48
C GLU A 159 -31.94 -19.13 11.89
N ALA A 160 -30.68 -19.45 12.23
CA ALA A 160 -30.31 -19.92 13.57
C ALA A 160 -30.66 -18.89 14.66
N ARG A 161 -30.43 -17.60 14.41
CA ARG A 161 -30.81 -16.51 15.35
C ARG A 161 -32.33 -16.41 15.49
N ALA A 162 -33.07 -16.50 14.38
CA ALA A 162 -34.52 -16.46 14.40
C ALA A 162 -35.11 -17.61 15.22
N ALA A 163 -34.55 -18.82 15.10
CA ALA A 163 -34.95 -19.98 15.89
C ALA A 163 -34.75 -19.76 17.41
N ILE A 164 -33.59 -19.22 17.81
CA ILE A 164 -33.31 -18.92 19.24
C ILE A 164 -34.26 -17.84 19.77
N VAL A 165 -34.57 -16.82 18.98
CA VAL A 165 -35.53 -15.77 19.37
C VAL A 165 -36.94 -16.35 19.54
N ALA A 166 -37.38 -17.22 18.63
CA ALA A 166 -38.67 -17.89 18.73
C ALA A 166 -38.78 -18.77 19.97
N GLU A 167 -37.72 -19.51 20.31
CA GLU A 167 -37.67 -20.35 21.52
C GLU A 167 -37.76 -19.51 22.81
N LYS A 168 -37.03 -18.38 22.87
CA LYS A 168 -37.15 -17.44 24.01
C LYS A 168 -38.54 -16.84 24.14
N ALA A 169 -39.16 -16.48 23.01
CA ALA A 169 -40.53 -15.96 23.00
C ALA A 169 -41.53 -17.01 23.52
N ALA A 170 -41.35 -18.28 23.16
CA ALA A 170 -42.19 -19.37 23.66
C ALA A 170 -42.06 -19.55 25.19
N VAL A 171 -40.84 -19.47 25.74
CA VAL A 171 -40.60 -19.53 27.20
C VAL A 171 -41.32 -18.39 27.93
N SER A 172 -41.20 -17.16 27.45
CA SER A 172 -41.88 -16.01 28.06
C SER A 172 -43.41 -16.08 27.90
N ALA A 173 -43.91 -16.57 26.76
CA ALA A 173 -45.35 -16.76 26.56
C ALA A 173 -45.93 -17.81 27.53
N ALA A 174 -45.20 -18.91 27.78
CA ALA A 174 -45.62 -19.93 28.74
C ALA A 174 -45.63 -19.39 30.18
N ALA A 175 -44.63 -18.59 30.56
CA ALA A 175 -44.59 -17.93 31.87
C ALA A 175 -45.74 -16.92 32.06
N GLN A 176 -46.05 -16.14 31.01
CA GLN A 176 -47.18 -15.20 31.03
C GLN A 176 -48.51 -15.95 31.20
N ALA A 177 -48.75 -17.00 30.43
CA ALA A 177 -49.97 -17.81 30.54
C ALA A 177 -50.15 -18.44 31.93
N ALA A 178 -49.05 -18.92 32.54
CA ALA A 178 -49.08 -19.44 33.91
C ALA A 178 -49.39 -18.35 34.95
N SER A 179 -48.88 -17.13 34.76
CA SER A 179 -49.18 -15.98 35.61
C SER A 179 -50.65 -15.54 35.47
N ASP A 180 -51.18 -15.54 34.26
CA ASP A 180 -52.57 -15.15 33.96
C ASP A 180 -53.57 -16.13 34.57
N ALA A 181 -53.24 -17.43 34.62
CA ALA A 181 -54.08 -18.46 35.26
C ALA A 181 -54.26 -18.27 36.78
N ILE A 182 -53.33 -17.56 37.45
CA ILE A 182 -53.46 -17.20 38.88
C ILE A 182 -54.49 -16.06 39.06
N GLY A 183 -54.86 -15.35 38.00
CA GLY A 183 -55.79 -14.21 38.04
C GLY A 183 -55.15 -12.94 38.65
N PRO A 184 -55.93 -11.90 39.00
CA PRO A 184 -55.42 -10.62 39.51
C PRO A 184 -55.36 -10.52 41.07
N GLY A 185 -55.65 -11.61 41.78
CA GLY A 185 -55.72 -11.61 43.24
C GLY A 185 -54.41 -11.18 43.94
N ARG A 186 -54.54 -10.45 45.04
CA ARG A 186 -53.41 -9.86 45.80
C ARG A 186 -53.10 -10.62 47.10
N SER A 187 -53.62 -11.83 47.30
CA SER A 187 -53.29 -12.60 48.48
C SER A 187 -51.79 -12.99 48.49
N VAL A 188 -51.21 -13.16 49.68
CA VAL A 188 -49.80 -13.52 49.84
C VAL A 188 -49.44 -14.81 49.06
N PRO A 189 -50.27 -15.88 49.03
CA PRO A 189 -50.02 -17.06 48.21
C PRO A 189 -49.96 -16.78 46.70
N GLU A 190 -50.87 -15.96 46.17
CA GLU A 190 -50.92 -15.62 44.74
C GLU A 190 -49.71 -14.77 44.32
N GLN A 191 -49.27 -13.85 45.18
CA GLN A 191 -48.06 -13.06 44.93
C GLN A 191 -46.80 -13.94 44.92
N ARG A 192 -46.68 -14.89 45.86
CA ARG A 192 -45.57 -15.84 45.91
C ARG A 192 -45.54 -16.76 44.68
N ALA A 193 -46.71 -17.22 44.22
CA ALA A 193 -46.81 -18.06 43.02
C ALA A 193 -46.34 -17.33 41.75
N ARG A 194 -46.69 -16.04 41.57
CA ARG A 194 -46.21 -15.24 40.42
C ARG A 194 -44.70 -14.96 40.48
N LEU A 195 -44.14 -14.76 41.67
CA LEU A 195 -42.70 -14.62 41.87
C LEU A 195 -41.97 -15.90 41.46
N ALA A 196 -42.46 -17.07 41.88
CA ALA A 196 -41.88 -18.36 41.49
C ALA A 196 -41.92 -18.59 39.96
N ILE A 197 -42.99 -18.16 39.28
CA ILE A 197 -43.08 -18.22 37.81
C ILE A 197 -42.02 -17.34 37.14
N ARG A 198 -41.83 -16.10 37.62
CA ARG A 198 -40.80 -15.19 37.11
C ARG A 198 -39.39 -15.72 37.34
N ASP A 199 -39.11 -16.28 38.50
CA ASP A 199 -37.80 -16.86 38.81
C ASP A 199 -37.50 -18.07 37.91
N ASN A 200 -38.53 -18.88 37.62
CA ASN A 200 -38.42 -20.00 36.70
C ASN A 200 -38.25 -19.53 35.24
N GLU A 201 -38.98 -18.51 34.80
CA GLU A 201 -38.80 -17.87 33.49
C GLU A 201 -37.37 -17.35 33.33
N ALA A 202 -36.85 -16.61 34.31
CA ALA A 202 -35.49 -16.09 34.30
C ALA A 202 -34.44 -17.21 34.23
N THR A 203 -34.67 -18.32 34.93
CA THR A 203 -33.80 -19.50 34.90
C THR A 203 -33.80 -20.17 33.52
N ASN A 204 -34.98 -20.37 32.93
CA ASN A 204 -35.14 -20.97 31.61
C ASN A 204 -34.55 -20.10 30.50
N LEU A 205 -34.78 -18.79 30.54
CA LEU A 205 -34.19 -17.83 29.59
C LEU A 205 -32.66 -17.78 29.68
N LYS A 206 -32.10 -17.97 30.88
CA LYS A 206 -30.64 -18.01 31.11
C LYS A 206 -30.01 -19.32 30.63
N ALA A 207 -30.76 -20.42 30.59
CA ALA A 207 -30.31 -21.70 30.05
C ALA A 207 -30.26 -21.73 28.51
N LEU A 208 -30.99 -20.84 27.84
CA LEU A 208 -31.01 -20.72 26.39
C LEU A 208 -29.78 -19.97 25.82
N PRO A 209 -29.30 -20.34 24.62
CA PRO A 209 -28.19 -19.65 23.96
C PRO A 209 -28.40 -18.13 23.82
N ASP A 210 -27.31 -17.35 23.88
CA ASP A 210 -27.37 -15.91 23.63
C ASP A 210 -27.56 -15.67 22.13
N ALA A 211 -28.74 -15.18 21.71
CA ALA A 211 -29.05 -14.88 20.32
C ALA A 211 -28.09 -13.86 19.67
N ARG A 212 -27.33 -13.10 20.48
CA ARG A 212 -26.28 -12.19 19.99
C ARG A 212 -24.97 -12.90 19.64
N LYS A 213 -24.79 -14.15 20.07
CA LYS A 213 -23.60 -14.97 19.82
C LYS A 213 -23.95 -16.04 18.80
N ALA A 214 -23.30 -16.03 17.65
CA ALA A 214 -23.47 -17.09 16.65
C ALA A 214 -22.94 -18.42 17.22
N PRO A 215 -23.65 -19.55 17.03
CA PRO A 215 -23.26 -20.86 17.57
C PRO A 215 -21.92 -21.37 17.03
N ALA A 216 -21.44 -20.81 15.91
CA ALA A 216 -20.03 -20.79 15.54
C ALA A 216 -19.74 -19.40 14.97
N PRO A 217 -18.88 -18.56 15.60
CA PRO A 217 -18.46 -17.32 14.95
C PRO A 217 -17.79 -17.71 13.64
N GLN A 218 -18.36 -17.26 12.52
CA GLN A 218 -17.71 -17.38 11.22
C GLN A 218 -16.33 -16.77 11.38
N ALA A 219 -15.27 -17.58 11.21
CA ALA A 219 -13.94 -17.04 11.11
C ALA A 219 -14.00 -15.97 10.02
N ALA A 220 -13.58 -14.75 10.33
CA ALA A 220 -13.47 -13.71 9.32
C ALA A 220 -12.81 -14.35 8.09
N PRO A 221 -13.37 -14.17 6.88
CA PRO A 221 -12.71 -14.67 5.68
C PRO A 221 -11.40 -13.91 5.54
N ASP A 222 -10.37 -14.42 6.20
CA ASP A 222 -8.99 -14.18 5.87
C ASP A 222 -8.87 -14.63 4.42
N VAL A 223 -8.90 -13.64 3.53
CA VAL A 223 -8.45 -13.74 2.12
C VAL A 223 -7.01 -14.33 2.04
N ASP A 224 -6.38 -14.51 3.19
CA ASP A 224 -5.06 -15.04 3.45
C ASP A 224 -4.95 -16.58 3.51
N ARG A 225 -6.05 -17.35 3.62
CA ARG A 225 -5.92 -18.82 3.73
C ARG A 225 -5.40 -19.47 2.45
N HIS A 226 -5.68 -18.93 1.27
CA HIS A 226 -5.19 -19.49 0.00
C HIS A 226 -3.74 -19.11 -0.32
N ASP A 227 -3.25 -17.95 0.14
CA ASP A 227 -1.86 -17.53 -0.12
C ASP A 227 -0.88 -18.00 0.97
N ARG A 228 -1.32 -18.30 2.20
CA ARG A 228 -0.41 -18.83 3.22
C ARG A 228 0.17 -20.20 2.88
N HIS A 229 -0.49 -21.03 2.07
CA HIS A 229 0.03 -22.36 1.68
C HIS A 229 0.94 -22.28 0.44
N GLY A 230 0.60 -21.45 -0.54
CA GLY A 230 1.45 -21.14 -1.69
C GLY A 230 2.71 -20.37 -1.27
N GLY A 231 2.56 -19.31 -0.48
CA GLY A 231 3.66 -18.51 0.06
C GLY A 231 4.49 -19.22 1.13
N ARG A 232 3.97 -20.24 1.84
CA ARG A 232 4.80 -21.13 2.67
C ARG A 232 5.58 -22.12 1.80
N LYS A 233 4.93 -22.86 0.89
CA LYS A 233 5.62 -23.78 -0.03
C LYS A 233 6.66 -23.08 -0.91
N LEU A 234 6.44 -21.82 -1.29
CA LEU A 234 7.39 -21.02 -2.06
C LEU A 234 8.54 -20.53 -1.17
N ARG A 235 8.27 -20.07 0.06
CA ARG A 235 9.33 -19.71 1.02
C ARG A 235 10.15 -20.91 1.47
N ASP A 236 9.52 -22.06 1.63
CA ASP A 236 10.18 -23.31 2.03
C ASP A 236 11.04 -23.82 0.87
N ARG A 237 10.54 -23.82 -0.37
CA ARG A 237 11.37 -24.09 -1.56
C ARG A 237 12.50 -23.08 -1.76
N LEU A 238 12.25 -21.78 -1.53
CA LEU A 238 13.29 -20.74 -1.62
C LEU A 238 14.35 -20.91 -0.52
N ARG A 239 13.94 -21.28 0.70
CA ARG A 239 14.86 -21.56 1.83
C ARG A 239 15.66 -22.84 1.61
N GLU A 240 15.05 -23.86 1.03
CA GLU A 240 15.70 -25.14 0.70
C GLU A 240 16.70 -24.96 -0.45
N ASN A 241 16.32 -24.23 -1.50
CA ASN A 241 17.22 -23.84 -2.60
C ASN A 241 18.39 -22.98 -2.11
N ASP A 242 18.13 -22.07 -1.15
CA ASP A 242 19.17 -21.24 -0.53
C ASP A 242 20.16 -22.01 0.33
N ARG A 243 19.69 -23.04 1.03
CA ARG A 243 20.55 -23.93 1.81
C ARG A 243 21.41 -24.79 0.89
N HIS A 244 20.83 -25.33 -0.17
CA HIS A 244 21.57 -26.12 -1.16
C HIS A 244 22.69 -25.30 -1.79
N GLU A 245 22.38 -24.09 -2.26
CA GLU A 245 23.36 -23.20 -2.87
C GLU A 245 24.47 -22.80 -1.89
N LEU A 246 24.14 -22.55 -0.63
CA LEU A 246 25.16 -22.26 0.40
C LEU A 246 26.09 -23.44 0.65
N GLU A 247 25.59 -24.68 0.61
CA GLU A 247 26.41 -25.87 0.76
C GLU A 247 27.32 -26.11 -0.46
N GLU A 248 26.87 -25.77 -1.66
CA GLU A 248 27.69 -25.81 -2.88
C GLU A 248 28.80 -24.74 -2.85
N LEU A 249 28.47 -23.50 -2.48
CA LEU A 249 29.46 -22.42 -2.41
C LEU A 249 30.52 -22.65 -1.32
N LYS A 250 30.20 -23.41 -0.25
CA LYS A 250 31.20 -23.79 0.77
C LYS A 250 32.29 -24.73 0.25
N ARG A 251 32.05 -25.39 -0.89
CA ARG A 251 33.01 -26.29 -1.55
C ARG A 251 33.97 -25.56 -2.50
N LEU A 252 33.83 -24.24 -2.65
CA LEU A 252 34.78 -23.45 -3.43
C LEU A 252 36.19 -23.58 -2.88
N ASP A 253 37.16 -23.65 -3.80
CA ASP A 253 38.56 -23.68 -3.43
C ASP A 253 38.92 -22.40 -2.66
N ILE A 254 39.53 -22.58 -1.49
CA ILE A 254 39.85 -21.46 -0.61
C ILE A 254 40.90 -20.54 -1.21
N GLY A 255 41.74 -21.01 -2.13
CA GLY A 255 42.73 -20.19 -2.82
C GLY A 255 42.06 -19.10 -3.66
N THR A 256 40.98 -19.43 -4.35
CA THR A 256 40.20 -18.47 -5.15
C THR A 256 39.65 -17.33 -4.29
N VAL A 257 39.11 -17.66 -3.11
CA VAL A 257 38.50 -16.68 -2.20
C VAL A 257 39.56 -15.89 -1.44
N ALA A 258 40.62 -16.56 -0.98
CA ALA A 258 41.73 -15.94 -0.27
C ALA A 258 42.48 -14.95 -1.18
N PHE A 259 42.76 -15.31 -2.43
CA PHE A 259 43.39 -14.42 -3.40
C PHE A 259 42.52 -13.19 -3.71
N ALA A 260 41.21 -13.38 -3.90
CA ALA A 260 40.28 -12.27 -4.13
C ALA A 260 40.18 -11.32 -2.93
N CYS A 261 40.42 -11.82 -1.71
CA CYS A 261 40.56 -11.03 -0.48
C CYS A 261 42.00 -10.55 -0.24
N GLY A 262 42.91 -10.65 -1.21
CA GLY A 262 44.28 -10.15 -1.11
C GLY A 262 45.21 -10.94 -0.19
N TRP A 263 44.89 -12.19 0.14
CA TRP A 263 45.77 -13.08 0.90
C TRP A 263 46.75 -13.80 -0.03
N ALA A 264 48.03 -13.84 0.37
CA ALA A 264 49.09 -14.52 -0.37
C ALA A 264 49.31 -15.94 0.17
N ASP A 265 49.32 -16.94 -0.73
CA ASP A 265 49.61 -18.34 -0.37
C ASP A 265 51.10 -18.51 -0.03
N VAL A 266 51.37 -18.99 1.18
CA VAL A 266 52.72 -19.28 1.68
C VAL A 266 52.85 -20.74 2.12
N SER A 267 51.93 -21.62 1.72
CA SER A 267 51.85 -23.02 2.14
C SER A 267 53.15 -23.80 1.87
N GLN A 268 53.87 -23.46 0.81
CA GLN A 268 55.12 -24.13 0.44
C GLN A 268 56.30 -23.78 1.37
N SER A 269 56.33 -22.54 1.88
CA SER A 269 57.49 -21.96 2.58
C SER A 269 57.26 -21.70 4.07
N HIS A 270 56.01 -21.78 4.55
CA HIS A 270 55.68 -21.47 5.94
C HIS A 270 56.08 -22.62 6.90
N PRO A 271 56.75 -22.34 8.03
CA PRO A 271 57.24 -23.37 8.97
C PRO A 271 56.15 -24.30 9.51
N ASP A 272 54.97 -23.74 9.81
CA ASP A 272 53.82 -24.49 10.33
C ASP A 272 53.02 -25.26 9.28
N SER A 273 53.48 -25.29 8.02
CA SER A 273 52.79 -26.01 6.96
C SER A 273 53.04 -27.52 7.07
N SER A 274 52.00 -28.27 7.43
CA SER A 274 52.00 -29.73 7.43
C SER A 274 51.75 -30.33 6.04
N ASP A 275 51.36 -29.51 5.06
CA ASP A 275 51.09 -29.91 3.68
C ASP A 275 51.63 -28.83 2.73
N ARG A 276 52.85 -29.04 2.25
CA ARG A 276 53.53 -28.09 1.36
C ARG A 276 52.94 -28.05 -0.05
N ILE A 277 52.17 -29.07 -0.43
CA ILE A 277 51.53 -29.15 -1.75
C ILE A 277 50.15 -28.47 -1.70
N GLY A 278 49.57 -28.34 -0.51
CA GLY A 278 48.31 -27.63 -0.31
C GLY A 278 47.08 -28.44 -0.69
N GLN A 279 47.14 -29.77 -0.59
CA GLN A 279 46.01 -30.63 -0.94
C GLN A 279 44.91 -30.62 0.13
N ALA A 280 45.28 -30.71 1.40
CA ALA A 280 44.36 -30.76 2.53
C ALA A 280 44.59 -29.63 3.55
N PHE A 281 45.74 -28.96 3.49
CA PHE A 281 46.05 -27.85 4.38
C PHE A 281 46.81 -26.74 3.67
N ARG A 282 46.39 -25.49 3.83
CA ARG A 282 47.00 -24.30 3.21
C ARG A 282 47.16 -23.18 4.20
N ILE A 283 48.20 -22.37 4.04
CA ILE A 283 48.47 -21.20 4.86
C ILE A 283 48.54 -19.97 3.97
N TYR A 284 47.79 -18.94 4.32
CA TYR A 284 47.84 -17.65 3.64
C TYR A 284 48.23 -16.54 4.61
N THR A 285 48.93 -15.52 4.09
CA THR A 285 49.37 -14.37 4.86
C THR A 285 48.93 -13.07 4.20
N ARG A 286 48.59 -12.09 5.04
CA ARG A 286 48.29 -10.73 4.61
C ARG A 286 48.69 -9.79 5.74
N ASP A 287 49.56 -8.84 5.43
CA ASP A 287 50.15 -7.91 6.39
C ASP A 287 50.82 -8.64 7.59
N LYS A 288 50.21 -8.54 8.78
CA LYS A 288 50.68 -9.15 10.04
C LYS A 288 49.78 -10.29 10.52
N ASP A 289 48.85 -10.76 9.69
CA ASP A 289 47.96 -11.87 10.02
C ASP A 289 48.22 -13.06 9.08
N THR A 290 47.96 -14.23 9.63
CA THR A 290 48.11 -15.52 8.95
C THR A 290 46.83 -16.31 9.16
N ILE A 291 46.24 -16.81 8.08
CA ILE A 291 45.13 -17.75 8.15
C ILE A 291 45.64 -19.15 7.82
N LYS A 292 45.21 -20.12 8.63
CA LYS A 292 45.46 -21.55 8.41
C LYS A 292 44.15 -22.18 7.96
N ALA A 293 44.17 -22.86 6.82
CA ALA A 293 43.01 -23.44 6.17
C ALA A 293 43.15 -24.95 6.05
N SER A 294 42.14 -25.70 6.48
CA SER A 294 42.07 -27.16 6.39
C SER A 294 40.85 -27.57 5.56
N LEU A 295 41.02 -28.60 4.73
CA LEU A 295 39.93 -29.23 3.99
C LEU A 295 39.28 -30.32 4.86
N VAL A 296 37.99 -30.19 5.14
CA VAL A 296 37.20 -31.14 5.93
C VAL A 296 35.87 -31.40 5.21
N ASP A 297 35.56 -32.65 4.90
CA ASP A 297 34.34 -33.05 4.18
C ASP A 297 34.09 -32.24 2.89
N ASP A 298 35.12 -32.13 2.05
CA ASP A 298 35.16 -31.34 0.80
C ASP A 298 34.87 -29.84 0.97
N LYS A 299 35.04 -29.30 2.18
CA LYS A 299 34.84 -27.88 2.49
C LYS A 299 36.06 -27.30 3.19
N TRP A 300 36.49 -26.13 2.73
CA TRP A 300 37.61 -25.45 3.36
C TRP A 300 37.15 -24.65 4.58
N LEU A 301 37.78 -24.92 5.71
CA LEU A 301 37.64 -24.18 6.95
C LEU A 301 38.93 -23.44 7.24
N TRP A 302 38.83 -22.18 7.66
CA TRP A 302 39.99 -21.35 7.98
C TRP A 302 39.91 -20.83 9.41
N THR A 303 41.07 -20.49 9.96
CA THR A 303 41.22 -19.82 11.25
C THR A 303 42.33 -18.75 11.14
N SER A 304 42.04 -17.52 11.58
CA SER A 304 43.02 -16.43 11.71
C SER A 304 43.82 -16.57 12.99
N ASN A 305 45.14 -16.47 12.87
CA ASN A 305 46.08 -16.56 13.98
C ASN A 305 46.02 -15.31 14.88
N LYS A 306 45.78 -14.13 14.30
CA LYS A 306 45.74 -12.87 15.06
C LYS A 306 44.39 -12.58 15.70
N SER A 307 43.29 -12.90 15.01
CA SER A 307 41.94 -12.56 15.48
C SER A 307 41.18 -13.73 16.11
N GLY A 308 41.65 -14.96 15.93
CA GLY A 308 40.97 -16.18 16.37
C GLY A 308 39.67 -16.48 15.62
N LYS A 309 39.26 -15.63 14.66
CA LYS A 309 38.07 -15.87 13.83
C LYS A 309 38.27 -17.10 12.97
N ALA A 310 37.23 -17.90 12.84
CA ALA A 310 37.24 -19.10 12.02
C ALA A 310 35.92 -19.26 11.27
N GLY A 311 35.93 -20.03 10.19
CA GLY A 311 34.71 -20.38 9.46
C GLY A 311 34.97 -20.98 8.09
N SER A 312 33.93 -21.07 7.27
CA SER A 312 34.05 -21.48 5.87
C SER A 312 34.55 -20.36 4.96
N VAL A 313 34.78 -20.66 3.69
CA VAL A 313 35.12 -19.67 2.64
C VAL A 313 34.15 -18.49 2.57
N ILE A 314 32.85 -18.68 2.85
CA ILE A 314 31.87 -17.58 2.95
C ILE A 314 32.19 -16.64 4.11
N HIS A 315 32.60 -17.19 5.25
CA HIS A 315 32.98 -16.40 6.41
C HIS A 315 34.32 -15.68 6.18
N LEU A 316 35.21 -16.23 5.34
CA LEU A 316 36.45 -15.55 4.94
C LEU A 316 36.13 -14.26 4.17
N TRP A 317 35.22 -14.36 3.18
CA TRP A 317 34.77 -13.22 2.40
C TRP A 317 34.09 -12.15 3.26
N LEU A 318 33.16 -12.55 4.15
CA LEU A 318 32.44 -11.63 5.04
C LEU A 318 33.35 -10.99 6.09
N ALA A 319 34.39 -11.69 6.54
CA ALA A 319 35.37 -11.12 7.47
C ALA A 319 36.18 -9.98 6.81
N ASP A 320 36.37 -10.05 5.50
CA ASP A 320 37.09 -9.03 4.73
C ASP A 320 36.19 -7.91 4.19
N HIS A 321 34.89 -8.21 4.06
CA HIS A 321 33.87 -7.28 3.56
C HIS A 321 32.75 -7.08 4.60
N PRO A 322 33.03 -6.48 5.78
CA PRO A 322 32.10 -6.44 6.91
C PRO A 322 30.82 -5.63 6.67
N ALA A 323 30.79 -4.78 5.63
CA ALA A 323 29.61 -4.03 5.21
C ALA A 323 28.70 -4.80 4.24
N THR A 324 29.07 -6.02 3.83
CA THR A 324 28.32 -6.82 2.86
C THR A 324 27.37 -7.81 3.54
N SER A 325 26.22 -8.05 2.92
CA SER A 325 25.27 -9.06 3.41
C SER A 325 25.69 -10.47 2.94
N LEU A 326 25.14 -11.51 3.58
CA LEU A 326 25.31 -12.90 3.12
C LEU A 326 24.83 -13.10 1.66
N GLY A 327 23.87 -12.30 1.19
CA GLY A 327 23.40 -12.34 -0.20
C GLY A 327 24.45 -11.81 -1.18
N ASP A 328 25.17 -10.76 -0.80
CA ASP A 328 26.23 -10.15 -1.61
C ASP A 328 27.46 -11.06 -1.65
N ALA A 329 27.80 -11.68 -0.52
CA ALA A 329 28.86 -12.70 -0.45
C ALA A 329 28.55 -13.90 -1.37
N ARG A 330 27.29 -14.36 -1.43
CA ARG A 330 26.88 -15.43 -2.38
C ARG A 330 27.02 -14.99 -3.83
N ALA A 331 26.69 -13.74 -4.16
CA ALA A 331 26.82 -13.22 -5.52
C ALA A 331 28.29 -13.19 -5.97
N ALA A 332 29.18 -12.64 -5.14
CA ALA A 332 30.61 -12.58 -5.43
C ALA A 332 31.25 -13.99 -5.54
N LEU A 333 30.86 -14.91 -4.67
CA LEU A 333 31.39 -16.28 -4.71
C LEU A 333 30.89 -17.08 -5.94
N ARG A 334 29.68 -16.81 -6.46
CA ARG A 334 29.22 -17.41 -7.73
C ARG A 334 30.03 -16.94 -8.92
N GLU A 335 30.38 -15.67 -8.95
CA GLU A 335 31.24 -15.09 -9.99
C GLU A 335 32.63 -15.72 -9.96
N LEU A 336 33.20 -15.90 -8.77
CA LEU A 336 34.48 -16.59 -8.56
C LEU A 336 34.43 -18.09 -8.88
N ALA A 337 33.27 -18.72 -8.80
CA ALA A 337 33.06 -20.13 -9.14
C ALA A 337 32.99 -20.43 -10.66
N GLY A 338 32.92 -19.40 -11.51
CA GLY A 338 32.82 -19.57 -12.97
C GLY A 338 31.48 -20.11 -13.48
N HIS A 339 30.42 -20.12 -12.66
CA HIS A 339 29.08 -20.47 -13.10
C HIS A 339 28.33 -19.22 -13.63
N PRO A 340 27.85 -19.20 -14.89
CA PRO A 340 26.97 -18.12 -15.34
C PRO A 340 25.66 -18.19 -14.55
N ALA A 341 25.23 -17.03 -14.04
CA ALA A 341 24.05 -16.92 -13.19
C ALA A 341 22.81 -17.59 -13.83
N PRO A 342 22.12 -18.53 -13.16
CA PRO A 342 20.70 -18.69 -13.43
C PRO A 342 20.06 -17.35 -13.05
N ASN A 343 19.33 -16.77 -14.01
CA ASN A 343 18.72 -15.45 -13.94
C ASN A 343 18.18 -15.17 -12.51
N PRO A 344 18.71 -14.16 -11.80
CA PRO A 344 18.35 -13.96 -10.41
C PRO A 344 16.86 -13.61 -10.32
N ALA A 345 16.10 -14.45 -9.61
CA ALA A 345 14.92 -13.93 -8.93
C ALA A 345 15.43 -12.83 -7.97
N PRO A 346 14.88 -11.61 -8.04
CA PRO A 346 15.43 -10.47 -7.32
C PRO A 346 15.41 -10.73 -5.82
N LYS A 347 16.58 -10.74 -5.18
CA LYS A 347 16.72 -10.70 -3.72
C LYS A 347 17.08 -9.29 -3.25
N PRO A 348 16.50 -8.86 -2.12
CA PRO A 348 16.67 -7.51 -1.61
C PRO A 348 17.99 -7.42 -0.82
N ALA A 349 18.88 -6.52 -1.22
CA ALA A 349 19.99 -6.06 -0.39
C ALA A 349 19.53 -4.90 0.49
N SER A 350 20.00 -4.88 1.73
CA SER A 350 19.56 -4.02 2.83
C SER A 350 20.64 -3.00 3.22
N ALA A 351 20.43 -1.72 2.89
CA ALA A 351 20.70 -0.48 3.65
C ALA A 351 20.69 0.74 2.70
N PRO A 352 20.42 1.99 3.15
CA PRO A 352 19.42 2.47 4.09
C PRO A 352 18.05 2.65 3.40
N MET A 353 17.01 2.87 4.18
CA MET A 353 15.61 2.89 3.74
C MET A 353 15.29 4.00 2.71
N HIS A 354 15.50 3.73 1.43
CA HIS A 354 14.83 4.41 0.32
C HIS A 354 14.14 3.33 -0.52
N ARG A 355 12.87 3.05 -0.19
CA ARG A 355 12.03 2.18 -1.03
C ARG A 355 11.73 2.92 -2.31
N ASP A 356 12.51 2.66 -3.36
CA ASP A 356 12.14 3.04 -4.71
C ASP A 356 10.87 2.30 -5.12
N ASP A 357 9.91 3.10 -5.55
CA ASP A 357 8.56 2.78 -6.01
C ASP A 357 8.50 2.00 -7.35
N LYS A 358 9.43 1.06 -7.60
CA LYS A 358 9.59 0.40 -8.91
C LYS A 358 8.93 -0.98 -9.08
N LYS A 359 7.97 -1.32 -8.22
CA LYS A 359 6.79 -2.07 -8.66
C LYS A 359 5.61 -1.18 -8.32
N GLU A 360 5.13 -0.44 -9.31
CA GLU A 360 3.87 0.29 -9.23
C GLU A 360 2.84 -0.69 -8.67
N ARG A 361 2.42 -0.47 -7.43
CA ARG A 361 1.32 -1.26 -6.87
C ARG A 361 0.14 -0.95 -7.76
N ASP A 362 -0.53 -1.99 -8.25
CA ASP A 362 -1.70 -1.83 -9.10
C ASP A 362 -2.84 -1.18 -8.28
N HIS A 363 -2.90 0.14 -8.35
CA HIS A 363 -3.92 0.97 -7.73
C HIS A 363 -5.14 1.15 -8.64
N THR A 364 -5.20 0.47 -9.80
CA THR A 364 -6.24 0.65 -10.82
C THR A 364 -7.64 0.52 -10.25
N PHE A 365 -7.87 -0.44 -9.34
CA PHE A 365 -9.18 -0.57 -8.70
C PHE A 365 -9.56 0.65 -7.83
N ALA A 366 -8.61 1.21 -7.09
CA ALA A 366 -8.84 2.43 -6.31
C ALA A 366 -9.01 3.65 -7.22
N ARG A 367 -8.25 3.75 -8.32
CA ARG A 367 -8.39 4.82 -9.33
C ARG A 367 -9.75 4.78 -10.01
N ASN A 368 -10.21 3.59 -10.43
CA ASN A 368 -11.51 3.41 -11.06
C ASN A 368 -12.65 3.75 -10.10
N ARG A 369 -12.61 3.26 -8.85
CA ARG A 369 -13.62 3.63 -7.84
C ARG A 369 -13.64 5.12 -7.51
N TRP A 370 -12.49 5.80 -7.59
CA TRP A 370 -12.41 7.25 -7.44
C TRP A 370 -13.03 7.96 -8.65
N ALA A 371 -12.74 7.49 -9.86
CA ALA A 371 -13.26 8.06 -11.11
C ALA A 371 -14.77 7.86 -11.29
N GLU A 372 -15.31 6.72 -10.83
CA GLU A 372 -16.74 6.42 -10.83
C GLU A 372 -17.51 7.19 -9.75
N ALA A 373 -16.82 7.62 -8.69
CA ALA A 373 -17.45 8.35 -7.60
C ALA A 373 -17.87 9.75 -8.06
N LYS A 374 -19.04 10.18 -7.58
CA LYS A 374 -19.60 11.47 -7.97
C LYS A 374 -18.84 12.61 -7.28
N HIS A 375 -18.93 13.79 -7.88
CA HIS A 375 -18.46 15.02 -7.26
C HIS A 375 -19.11 15.22 -5.88
N VAL A 376 -18.38 15.78 -4.91
CA VAL A 376 -18.86 15.88 -3.52
C VAL A 376 -20.14 16.70 -3.38
N THR A 377 -20.34 17.68 -4.27
CA THR A 377 -21.54 18.53 -4.30
C THR A 377 -22.70 17.96 -5.12
N ALA A 378 -22.52 16.83 -5.81
CA ALA A 378 -23.54 16.30 -6.72
C ALA A 378 -24.73 15.64 -5.99
N GLN A 379 -24.54 15.23 -4.74
CA GLN A 379 -25.58 14.67 -3.90
C GLN A 379 -25.17 14.77 -2.43
N ARG A 380 -26.15 14.66 -1.52
CA ARG A 380 -25.88 14.68 -0.08
C ARG A 380 -24.96 13.52 0.33
N SER A 381 -23.93 13.85 1.08
CA SER A 381 -22.89 12.94 1.55
C SER A 381 -23.09 12.51 3.00
N TYR A 382 -22.39 11.45 3.39
CA TYR A 382 -22.31 11.03 4.79
C TYR A 382 -21.70 12.12 5.68
N ALA A 383 -20.79 12.97 5.16
CA ALA A 383 -20.27 14.11 5.90
C ALA A 383 -21.39 15.11 6.28
N GLU A 384 -22.30 15.41 5.35
CA GLU A 384 -23.49 16.23 5.63
C GLU A 384 -24.48 15.54 6.59
N LYS A 385 -24.59 14.21 6.57
CA LYS A 385 -25.35 13.46 7.59
C LYS A 385 -24.73 13.65 8.98
N ARG A 386 -23.41 13.82 9.07
CA ARG A 386 -22.65 14.05 10.30
C ARG A 386 -22.57 15.52 10.71
N GLY A 387 -23.27 16.39 10.00
CA GLY A 387 -23.38 17.81 10.35
C GLY A 387 -22.29 18.69 9.77
N ILE A 388 -21.48 18.23 8.81
CA ILE A 388 -20.58 19.10 8.03
C ILE A 388 -21.41 19.85 6.97
N ALA A 389 -21.23 21.16 6.84
CA ALA A 389 -21.96 22.01 5.92
C ALA A 389 -21.58 21.73 4.45
N HIS A 390 -22.54 21.93 3.54
CA HIS A 390 -22.32 21.73 2.11
C HIS A 390 -21.24 22.68 1.56
N GLU A 391 -21.20 23.90 2.08
CA GLU A 391 -20.24 24.94 1.76
C GLU A 391 -18.81 24.54 2.14
N THR A 392 -18.64 23.86 3.29
CA THR A 392 -17.35 23.30 3.70
C THR A 392 -16.85 22.26 2.69
N LEU A 393 -17.72 21.36 2.23
CA LEU A 393 -17.36 20.34 1.24
C LEU A 393 -17.00 20.97 -0.11
N ALA A 394 -17.71 22.03 -0.51
CA ALA A 394 -17.48 22.74 -1.76
C ALA A 394 -16.11 23.45 -1.82
N ARG A 395 -15.42 23.66 -0.69
CA ARG A 395 -14.05 24.20 -0.64
C ARG A 395 -12.99 23.20 -1.08
N PHE A 396 -13.28 21.90 -1.02
CA PHE A 396 -12.31 20.83 -1.30
C PHE A 396 -12.83 19.87 -2.40
N PRO A 397 -13.22 20.39 -3.58
CA PRO A 397 -13.88 19.62 -4.61
C PRO A 397 -12.96 18.58 -5.27
N GLU A 398 -11.63 18.73 -5.19
CA GLU A 398 -10.68 17.80 -5.81
C GLU A 398 -10.21 16.70 -4.85
N GLU A 399 -10.40 16.93 -3.55
CA GLU A 399 -9.98 16.07 -2.46
C GLU A 399 -11.11 15.14 -2.00
N LEU A 400 -12.35 15.44 -2.38
CA LEU A 400 -13.55 14.77 -1.91
C LEU A 400 -14.40 14.21 -3.06
N ARG A 401 -14.97 13.04 -2.83
CA ARG A 401 -15.97 12.41 -3.71
C ARG A 401 -17.07 11.75 -2.88
N VAL A 402 -18.23 11.57 -3.51
CA VAL A 402 -19.33 10.80 -2.92
C VAL A 402 -19.42 9.43 -3.60
N GLY A 403 -19.22 8.41 -2.78
CA GLY A 403 -19.21 7.00 -3.16
C GLY A 403 -20.54 6.28 -2.92
N ALA A 404 -20.45 4.95 -2.88
CA ALA A 404 -21.57 4.08 -2.61
C ALA A 404 -22.26 4.42 -1.27
N PHE A 405 -23.57 4.22 -1.20
CA PHE A 405 -24.40 4.51 -0.02
C PHE A 405 -24.31 5.97 0.48
N GLY A 406 -23.99 6.92 -0.41
CA GLY A 406 -23.76 8.31 -0.02
C GLY A 406 -22.48 8.53 0.79
N GLY A 407 -21.57 7.54 0.81
CA GLY A 407 -20.31 7.62 1.53
C GLY A 407 -19.42 8.77 1.09
N VAL A 408 -18.63 9.31 2.00
CA VAL A 408 -17.60 10.30 1.67
C VAL A 408 -16.26 9.60 1.47
N TYR A 409 -15.56 9.96 0.38
CA TYR A 409 -14.20 9.54 0.09
C TYR A 409 -13.23 10.72 0.24
N PHE A 410 -12.05 10.46 0.80
CA PHE A 410 -10.97 11.45 0.98
C PHE A 410 -9.73 11.02 0.22
N ALA A 411 -9.30 11.81 -0.77
CA ALA A 411 -8.20 11.47 -1.65
C ALA A 411 -6.85 11.38 -0.93
N HIS A 412 -6.13 10.27 -1.12
CA HIS A 412 -4.69 10.18 -0.86
C HIS A 412 -3.97 10.27 -2.19
N ARG A 413 -3.20 11.33 -2.37
CA ARG A 413 -2.49 11.60 -3.61
C ARG A 413 -0.98 11.45 -3.43
N ASN A 414 -0.29 11.19 -4.52
CA ASN A 414 1.15 11.35 -4.58
C ASN A 414 1.44 12.86 -4.51
N LEU A 415 2.28 13.30 -3.56
CA LEU A 415 2.58 14.73 -3.38
C LEU A 415 3.40 15.35 -4.53
N GLU A 416 4.03 14.53 -5.36
CA GLU A 416 4.81 14.96 -6.52
C GLU A 416 3.97 15.06 -7.79
N THR A 417 3.16 14.04 -8.03
CA THR A 417 2.39 13.91 -9.27
C THR A 417 0.93 14.35 -9.11
N GLY A 418 0.40 14.42 -7.89
CA GLY A 418 -1.03 14.66 -7.64
C GLY A 418 -1.93 13.47 -7.99
N ASP A 419 -1.37 12.36 -8.47
CA ASP A 419 -2.15 11.18 -8.86
C ASP A 419 -2.81 10.54 -7.65
N ILE A 420 -4.06 10.09 -7.83
CA ILE A 420 -4.77 9.34 -6.80
C ILE A 420 -4.06 7.99 -6.57
N GLN A 421 -3.68 7.76 -5.31
CA GLN A 421 -3.00 6.54 -4.83
C GLN A 421 -3.98 5.65 -4.05
N GLY A 422 -4.99 6.26 -3.43
CA GLY A 422 -6.05 5.59 -2.68
C GLY A 422 -6.96 6.63 -2.05
N PHE A 423 -7.89 6.20 -1.21
CA PHE A 423 -8.75 7.13 -0.48
C PHE A 423 -9.22 6.51 0.84
N GLU A 424 -9.41 7.35 1.86
CA GLU A 424 -10.22 6.97 3.02
C GLU A 424 -11.69 6.95 2.61
N GLN A 425 -12.47 6.08 3.25
CA GLN A 425 -13.91 6.00 3.01
C GLN A 425 -14.68 5.90 4.33
N ARG A 426 -15.81 6.58 4.38
CA ARG A 426 -16.79 6.53 5.48
C ARG A 426 -18.20 6.51 4.92
N TRP A 427 -18.97 5.49 5.29
CA TRP A 427 -20.39 5.40 4.96
C TRP A 427 -21.15 4.64 6.05
N GLU A 428 -22.45 4.91 6.10
CA GLU A 428 -23.43 4.21 6.91
C GLU A 428 -24.66 3.98 6.03
N ASP A 429 -25.14 2.74 5.94
CA ASP A 429 -26.34 2.41 5.18
C ASP A 429 -27.62 2.79 5.95
N GLU A 430 -28.77 2.58 5.32
CA GLU A 430 -30.09 2.87 5.89
C GLU A 430 -30.42 2.04 7.13
N ASN A 431 -29.78 0.87 7.28
CA ASN A 431 -29.93 -0.02 8.42
C ASN A 431 -28.95 0.31 9.56
N GLY A 432 -28.13 1.35 9.42
CA GLY A 432 -27.13 1.77 10.40
C GLY A 432 -25.81 1.00 10.34
N ASN A 433 -25.61 0.13 9.35
CA ASN A 433 -24.35 -0.59 9.18
C ASN A 433 -23.27 0.36 8.68
N LYS A 434 -22.10 0.30 9.31
CA LYS A 434 -20.96 1.14 8.98
C LYS A 434 -19.88 0.33 8.28
N ASN A 435 -19.16 0.98 7.38
CA ASN A 435 -18.02 0.35 6.72
C ASN A 435 -16.87 0.07 7.70
N THR A 436 -16.40 -1.18 7.73
CA THR A 436 -15.23 -1.60 8.53
C THR A 436 -13.91 -1.26 7.84
N ALA A 437 -13.84 -1.43 6.52
CA ALA A 437 -12.70 -1.04 5.71
C ALA A 437 -12.66 0.49 5.57
N ARG A 438 -11.77 1.12 6.33
CA ARG A 438 -11.64 2.59 6.42
C ARG A 438 -10.82 3.20 5.28
N PHE A 439 -10.08 2.39 4.53
CA PHE A 439 -9.26 2.79 3.37
C PHE A 439 -9.55 1.90 2.17
N ALA A 440 -9.46 2.46 0.95
CA ALA A 440 -9.74 1.75 -0.29
C ALA A 440 -8.81 0.52 -0.49
N LYS A 441 -9.41 -0.65 -0.72
CA LYS A 441 -8.67 -1.88 -1.02
C LYS A 441 -7.82 -1.69 -2.27
N GLY A 442 -6.57 -2.13 -2.19
CA GLY A 442 -5.61 -1.99 -3.29
C GLY A 442 -5.02 -0.58 -3.40
N GLY A 443 -5.50 0.41 -2.66
CA GLY A 443 -4.90 1.75 -2.63
C GLY A 443 -3.64 1.80 -1.77
N ARG A 444 -2.87 2.88 -1.93
CA ARG A 444 -1.69 3.20 -1.12
C ARG A 444 -1.97 4.40 -0.23
N LYS A 445 -1.83 4.17 1.08
CA LYS A 445 -2.05 5.19 2.10
C LYS A 445 -0.83 6.10 2.24
N THR A 446 -1.04 7.38 1.97
CA THR A 446 -0.12 8.49 2.28
C THR A 446 -0.77 9.38 3.34
N VAL A 447 -1.30 10.54 2.94
CA VAL A 447 -2.16 11.45 3.70
C VAL A 447 -3.25 12.01 2.76
N ASN A 448 -4.40 12.38 3.31
CA ASN A 448 -5.33 13.29 2.64
C ASN A 448 -4.97 14.73 3.03
N VAL A 449 -5.04 15.66 2.08
CA VAL A 449 -4.70 17.08 2.29
C VAL A 449 -5.88 17.90 1.83
N LEU A 450 -6.49 18.69 2.71
CA LEU A 450 -7.51 19.68 2.39
C LEU A 450 -6.90 21.08 2.52
N GLY A 451 -7.14 21.95 1.56
CA GLY A 451 -6.58 23.31 1.51
C GLY A 451 -5.56 23.49 0.39
N ASP A 452 -5.17 24.73 0.13
CA ASP A 452 -4.24 25.09 -0.94
C ASP A 452 -2.79 25.16 -0.43
N PRO A 453 -1.89 24.25 -0.86
CA PRO A 453 -0.49 24.28 -0.46
C PRO A 453 0.23 25.59 -0.83
N ALA A 454 -0.22 26.31 -1.86
CA ALA A 454 0.38 27.57 -2.28
C ALA A 454 0.07 28.74 -1.33
N ARG A 455 -1.05 28.66 -0.58
CA ARG A 455 -1.49 29.70 0.35
C ARG A 455 -1.21 29.36 1.80
N ALA A 456 -1.11 28.07 2.11
CA ALA A 456 -1.07 27.63 3.49
C ALA A 456 0.26 27.94 4.19
N THR A 457 0.18 28.65 5.31
CA THR A 457 1.28 28.95 6.25
C THR A 457 1.22 28.04 7.49
N ARG A 458 0.12 27.31 7.66
CA ARG A 458 -0.13 26.38 8.76
C ARG A 458 -0.55 25.01 8.25
N MET A 459 -0.20 23.97 8.99
CA MET A 459 -0.62 22.58 8.76
C MET A 459 -1.20 22.00 10.06
N ALA A 460 -2.46 21.57 10.02
CA ALA A 460 -3.12 20.83 11.09
C ALA A 460 -3.19 19.34 10.76
N VAL A 461 -2.56 18.49 11.59
CA VAL A 461 -2.52 17.04 11.38
C VAL A 461 -3.59 16.35 12.23
N VAL A 462 -4.48 15.56 11.60
CA VAL A 462 -5.63 14.90 12.24
C VAL A 462 -5.68 13.40 11.91
N GLU A 463 -6.44 12.62 12.69
CA GLU A 463 -6.50 11.16 12.51
C GLU A 463 -7.35 10.71 11.32
N SER A 464 -8.44 11.43 11.02
CA SER A 464 -9.42 11.04 10.01
C SER A 464 -9.87 12.20 9.13
N GLY A 465 -10.28 11.91 7.90
CA GLY A 465 -10.77 12.94 6.98
C GLY A 465 -12.03 13.65 7.48
N LEU A 466 -12.86 13.00 8.30
CA LEU A 466 -14.03 13.64 8.91
C LEU A 466 -13.61 14.68 9.96
N ASP A 467 -12.57 14.39 10.75
CA ASP A 467 -12.02 15.37 11.70
C ASP A 467 -11.32 16.52 10.98
N ALA A 468 -10.70 16.25 9.83
CA ALA A 468 -10.12 17.29 8.97
C ALA A 468 -11.20 18.27 8.50
N LEU A 469 -12.34 17.76 8.03
CA LEU A 469 -13.47 18.59 7.62
C LEU A 469 -14.13 19.32 8.79
N ALA A 470 -14.29 18.65 9.93
CA ALA A 470 -14.88 19.26 11.11
C ALA A 470 -14.03 20.43 11.62
N LEU A 471 -12.71 20.25 11.67
CA LEU A 471 -11.78 21.32 12.02
C LEU A 471 -11.75 22.43 10.96
N ALA A 472 -11.78 22.09 9.67
CA ALA A 472 -11.83 23.08 8.59
C ALA A 472 -13.10 23.93 8.62
N GLU A 473 -14.24 23.35 8.94
CA GLU A 473 -15.51 24.07 9.14
C GLU A 473 -15.45 24.98 10.36
N PHE A 474 -14.87 24.49 11.45
CA PHE A 474 -14.77 25.23 12.69
C PHE A 474 -13.84 26.43 12.57
N GLU A 475 -12.68 26.25 11.95
CA GLU A 475 -11.68 27.31 11.80
C GLU A 475 -11.99 28.27 10.63
N ASP A 476 -12.63 27.79 9.56
CA ASP A 476 -12.93 28.52 8.33
C ASP A 476 -11.75 29.28 7.69
N ARG A 477 -10.55 28.67 7.75
CA ARG A 477 -9.31 29.29 7.27
C ARG A 477 -8.95 28.86 5.86
N ASP A 478 -8.36 29.77 5.10
CA ASP A 478 -7.77 29.49 3.76
C ASP A 478 -6.24 29.34 3.80
N ASP A 479 -5.61 29.68 4.92
CA ASP A 479 -4.15 29.61 5.14
C ASP A 479 -3.68 28.32 5.83
N THR A 480 -4.56 27.33 5.97
CA THR A 480 -4.30 26.08 6.70
C THR A 480 -4.48 24.86 5.80
N LEU A 481 -3.52 23.94 5.83
CA LEU A 481 -3.69 22.57 5.35
C LEU A 481 -4.25 21.70 6.46
N TYR A 482 -5.41 21.09 6.25
CA TYR A 482 -5.96 20.05 7.13
C TYR A 482 -5.55 18.69 6.57
N VAL A 483 -4.65 18.01 7.28
CA VAL A 483 -3.98 16.81 6.78
C VAL A 483 -4.41 15.60 7.59
N SER A 484 -5.15 14.69 6.96
CA SER A 484 -5.54 13.43 7.59
C SER A 484 -4.53 12.31 7.33
N THR A 485 -4.21 11.56 8.38
CA THR A 485 -3.33 10.39 8.33
C THR A 485 -4.07 9.08 7.99
N GLY A 486 -5.40 9.08 7.95
CA GLY A 486 -6.22 7.89 7.75
C GLY A 486 -5.93 6.80 8.78
N GLY A 487 -5.82 7.20 10.06
CA GLY A 487 -5.39 6.39 11.19
C GLY A 487 -3.89 6.47 11.46
N GLY A 488 -3.27 5.38 11.94
CA GLY A 488 -1.87 5.38 12.38
C GLY A 488 -0.83 5.66 11.28
N PHE A 489 0.40 5.99 11.72
CA PHE A 489 1.49 6.42 10.84
C PHE A 489 2.19 5.23 10.19
N GLY A 490 2.39 5.31 8.88
CA GLY A 490 3.33 4.45 8.16
C GLY A 490 4.43 5.31 7.51
N PRO A 491 5.49 4.70 6.96
CA PRO A 491 6.64 5.44 6.41
C PRO A 491 6.26 6.46 5.32
N LEU A 492 5.23 6.16 4.52
CA LEU A 492 4.73 7.06 3.48
C LEU A 492 3.91 8.23 4.05
N THR A 493 3.24 8.02 5.18
CA THR A 493 2.53 9.08 5.91
C THR A 493 3.56 10.03 6.53
N GLU A 494 4.59 9.50 7.20
CA GLU A 494 5.68 10.30 7.79
C GLU A 494 6.41 11.14 6.75
N ALA A 495 6.82 10.54 5.63
CA ALA A 495 7.47 11.26 4.53
C ALA A 495 6.58 12.37 3.95
N ALA A 496 5.27 12.12 3.83
CA ALA A 496 4.32 13.12 3.36
C ALA A 496 4.15 14.27 4.36
N LEU A 497 4.05 13.98 5.65
CA LEU A 497 3.94 15.00 6.71
C LEU A 497 5.19 15.86 6.79
N LEU A 498 6.39 15.27 6.72
CA LEU A 498 7.66 16.01 6.69
C LEU A 498 7.73 16.97 5.51
N ARG A 499 7.31 16.53 4.32
CA ARG A 499 7.29 17.36 3.12
C ARG A 499 6.29 18.51 3.24
N LEU A 500 5.06 18.23 3.70
CA LEU A 500 4.02 19.24 3.83
C LEU A 500 4.34 20.26 4.94
N ALA A 501 5.05 19.86 5.98
CA ALA A 501 5.48 20.74 7.07
C ALA A 501 6.50 21.80 6.64
N GLN A 502 7.22 21.62 5.52
CA GLN A 502 8.28 22.54 5.10
C GLN A 502 7.75 23.98 4.95
N GLY A 503 8.31 24.88 5.77
CA GLY A 503 7.95 26.30 5.78
C GLY A 503 6.59 26.61 6.41
N ARG A 504 5.99 25.67 7.17
CA ARG A 504 4.68 25.85 7.81
C ARG A 504 4.74 25.63 9.30
N THR A 505 3.88 26.34 10.03
CA THR A 505 3.61 26.03 11.44
C THR A 505 2.80 24.75 11.53
N VAL A 506 3.19 23.81 12.40
CA VAL A 506 2.50 22.52 12.52
C VAL A 506 1.70 22.48 13.81
N VAL A 507 0.44 22.07 13.73
CA VAL A 507 -0.36 21.71 14.89
C VAL A 507 -0.79 20.25 14.82
N SER A 508 -0.75 19.59 15.97
CA SER A 508 -1.21 18.24 16.19
C SER A 508 -2.65 18.28 16.65
N ALA A 509 -3.58 18.03 15.75
CA ALA A 509 -5.01 18.10 15.99
C ALA A 509 -5.68 16.72 16.19
N PHE A 510 -4.94 15.75 16.72
CA PHE A 510 -5.45 14.41 17.04
C PHE A 510 -6.43 14.41 18.22
N ASP A 511 -7.23 13.33 18.31
CA ASP A 511 -8.23 13.06 19.33
C ASP A 511 -7.77 13.43 20.75
N ASN A 512 -8.71 13.87 21.57
CA ASN A 512 -8.50 14.14 22.99
C ASN A 512 -8.63 12.84 23.82
N ASP A 513 -7.86 11.82 23.44
CA ASP A 513 -7.77 10.55 24.15
C ASP A 513 -6.32 10.02 24.21
N ARG A 514 -6.14 8.83 24.81
CA ARG A 514 -4.83 8.18 24.91
C ARG A 514 -4.22 7.83 23.54
N GLY A 515 -5.06 7.54 22.55
CA GLY A 515 -4.64 7.26 21.18
C GLY A 515 -4.10 8.50 20.49
N GLY A 516 -4.83 9.61 20.54
CA GLY A 516 -4.42 10.89 19.97
C GLY A 516 -3.19 11.47 20.66
N GLU A 517 -3.03 11.27 21.96
CA GLU A 517 -1.78 11.60 22.67
C GLU A 517 -0.60 10.75 22.16
N THR A 518 -0.83 9.47 21.87
CA THR A 518 0.21 8.60 21.30
C THR A 518 0.59 9.03 19.89
N HIS A 519 -0.37 9.46 19.07
CA HIS A 519 -0.09 10.03 17.75
C HIS A 519 0.63 11.38 17.84
N HIS A 520 0.29 12.22 18.80
CA HIS A 520 0.99 13.48 19.06
C HIS A 520 2.47 13.24 19.37
N ARG A 521 2.78 12.33 20.31
CA ARG A 521 4.17 11.98 20.64
C ARG A 521 4.94 11.39 19.46
N LYS A 522 4.29 10.56 18.64
CA LYS A 522 4.89 10.06 17.39
C LYS A 522 5.21 11.20 16.42
N LEU A 523 4.31 12.18 16.29
CA LEU A 523 4.51 13.34 15.42
C LEU A 523 5.71 14.17 15.89
N LEU A 524 5.82 14.42 17.19
CA LEU A 524 6.96 15.12 17.79
C LEU A 524 8.31 14.41 17.52
N GLY A 525 8.29 13.08 17.34
CA GLY A 525 9.48 12.30 17.00
C GLY A 525 10.14 12.68 15.68
N PHE A 526 9.42 13.32 14.75
CA PHE A 526 9.96 13.79 13.46
C PHE A 526 9.56 15.23 13.09
N LEU A 527 8.65 15.86 13.83
CA LEU A 527 8.26 17.26 13.73
C LEU A 527 8.20 17.87 15.14
N ALA A 528 9.38 18.12 15.72
CA ALA A 528 9.54 18.53 17.12
C ALA A 528 8.83 19.84 17.49
N ASP A 529 8.64 20.75 16.53
CA ASP A 529 8.01 22.06 16.75
C ASP A 529 6.46 22.01 16.64
N ALA A 530 5.87 20.83 16.54
CA ALA A 530 4.42 20.69 16.40
C ALA A 530 3.68 21.00 17.72
N ASN A 531 2.77 21.98 17.69
CA ASN A 531 1.99 22.36 18.87
C ASN A 531 0.73 21.52 19.00
N ARG A 532 0.37 21.09 20.22
CA ARG A 532 -0.89 20.35 20.44
C ARG A 532 -2.09 21.28 20.29
N LEU A 533 -3.07 20.84 19.49
CA LEU A 533 -4.39 21.45 19.37
C LEU A 533 -5.43 20.33 19.55
N ALA A 534 -5.61 19.83 20.77
CA ALA A 534 -6.60 18.77 21.01
C ALA A 534 -8.03 19.34 20.93
N PRO A 535 -9.03 18.52 20.53
CA PRO A 535 -10.44 18.87 20.68
C PRO A 535 -10.75 19.36 22.11
N PRO A 536 -11.33 20.57 22.28
CA PRO A 536 -11.64 21.09 23.61
C PRO A 536 -12.68 20.22 24.31
N SER A 537 -12.47 19.96 25.60
CA SER A 537 -13.44 19.25 26.44
C SER A 537 -13.31 19.69 27.91
N PRO A 538 -14.41 20.07 28.59
CA PRO A 538 -15.79 20.10 28.09
C PRO A 538 -16.06 21.30 27.16
N VAL A 539 -17.00 21.16 26.23
CA VAL A 539 -17.53 22.28 25.42
C VAL A 539 -18.72 22.91 26.15
N GLN A 540 -18.75 24.25 26.23
CA GLN A 540 -19.78 24.98 26.95
C GLN A 540 -21.18 24.66 26.38
N GLY A 541 -22.08 24.11 27.21
CA GLY A 541 -23.46 23.79 26.83
C GLY A 541 -23.74 22.32 26.49
N GLN A 542 -22.76 21.41 26.62
CA GLN A 542 -23.00 19.97 26.50
C GLN A 542 -22.55 19.16 27.73
N HIS A 543 -23.30 18.09 28.00
CA HIS A 543 -22.92 17.04 28.96
C HIS A 543 -22.19 15.91 28.21
N GLY A 544 -20.87 15.83 28.31
CA GLY A 544 -20.07 14.77 27.70
C GLY A 544 -18.63 15.20 27.38
N VAL A 545 -17.73 14.23 27.24
CA VAL A 545 -16.35 14.45 26.78
C VAL A 545 -16.37 14.47 25.25
N CYS A 546 -15.93 15.57 24.64
CA CYS A 546 -15.71 15.60 23.19
C CYS A 546 -14.41 14.87 22.89
N LYS A 547 -14.51 13.73 22.21
CA LYS A 547 -13.36 12.89 21.92
C LYS A 547 -12.59 13.41 20.71
N ASP A 548 -13.31 13.75 19.64
CA ASP A 548 -12.76 14.15 18.35
C ASP A 548 -13.34 15.50 17.88
N TRP A 549 -12.85 16.02 16.74
CA TRP A 549 -13.33 17.31 16.22
C TRP A 549 -14.76 17.25 15.70
N LEU A 550 -15.21 16.07 15.27
CA LEU A 550 -16.57 15.86 14.83
C LEU A 550 -17.56 15.96 16.01
N ASP A 551 -17.19 15.46 17.19
CA ASP A 551 -17.94 15.66 18.44
C ASP A 551 -18.02 17.15 18.82
N VAL A 552 -16.90 17.89 18.70
CA VAL A 552 -16.86 19.34 18.97
C VAL A 552 -17.78 20.11 18.03
N LEU A 553 -17.78 19.77 16.74
CA LEU A 553 -18.66 20.39 15.75
C LEU A 553 -20.14 20.10 16.06
N ALA A 554 -20.46 18.84 16.37
CA ALA A 554 -21.81 18.43 16.76
C ALA A 554 -22.28 19.16 18.03
N ALA A 555 -21.38 19.33 19.01
CA ALA A 555 -21.66 20.07 20.23
C ALA A 555 -22.00 21.54 19.97
N HIS A 556 -21.20 22.23 19.15
CA HIS A 556 -21.44 23.64 18.81
C HIS A 556 -22.77 23.83 18.06
N LYS A 557 -23.07 22.98 17.07
CA LYS A 557 -24.33 23.05 16.33
C LYS A 557 -25.55 22.76 17.22
N GLY A 558 -25.42 21.90 18.22
CA GLY A 558 -26.45 21.65 19.22
C GLY A 558 -26.78 22.87 20.10
N THR A 559 -25.86 23.83 20.23
CA THR A 559 -26.06 25.08 21.01
C THR A 559 -26.64 26.24 20.18
N GLY A 560 -26.86 26.06 18.87
CA GLY A 560 -27.37 27.10 17.98
C GLY A 560 -26.38 28.24 17.66
N LYS A 561 -25.11 28.12 18.07
CA LYS A 561 -24.04 29.06 17.70
C LYS A 561 -23.44 28.68 16.34
N ASP A 562 -23.09 29.68 15.54
CA ASP A 562 -22.29 29.45 14.32
C ASP A 562 -20.89 28.95 14.74
N PRO A 563 -20.46 27.74 14.34
CA PRO A 563 -19.14 27.23 14.68
C PRO A 563 -17.99 28.16 14.26
N ARG A 564 -18.21 29.02 13.26
CA ARG A 564 -17.22 29.99 12.74
C ARG A 564 -17.05 31.24 13.61
N SER A 565 -17.77 31.34 14.73
CA SER A 565 -17.81 32.55 15.58
C SER A 565 -17.08 32.42 16.93
N ALA A 566 -16.39 31.30 17.20
CA ALA A 566 -15.69 31.07 18.48
C ALA A 566 -14.24 31.60 18.47
N PRO A 567 -13.75 32.24 19.55
CA PRO A 567 -12.36 32.67 19.65
C PRO A 567 -11.40 31.49 19.84
N SER A 568 -10.31 31.49 19.08
CA SER A 568 -9.23 30.52 19.13
C SER A 568 -8.43 30.65 20.43
N ASN A 569 -8.77 29.89 21.47
CA ASN A 569 -7.93 29.79 22.67
C ASN A 569 -7.46 28.35 22.86
N GLY A 570 -6.13 28.19 22.85
CA GLY A 570 -5.48 26.96 23.28
C GLY A 570 -5.57 26.86 24.79
N GLU A 571 -6.27 25.84 25.30
CA GLU A 571 -6.15 25.41 26.68
C GLU A 571 -5.88 23.91 26.73
N THR A 572 -4.96 23.58 27.63
CA THR A 572 -4.26 22.32 27.84
C THR A 572 -5.18 21.11 28.03
N SER A 573 -4.74 19.96 27.49
CA SER A 573 -5.40 18.66 27.68
C SER A 573 -5.58 18.33 29.18
N PRO A 574 -6.75 17.83 29.61
CA PRO A 574 -7.02 17.49 31.01
C PRO A 574 -6.34 16.19 31.48
N TYR A 575 -5.55 15.51 30.63
CA TYR A 575 -4.77 14.34 31.02
C TYR A 575 -3.37 14.77 31.49
N PRO A 576 -2.96 14.45 32.73
CA PRO A 576 -1.61 14.75 33.20
C PRO A 576 -0.58 14.08 32.28
N SER A 577 0.49 14.80 31.96
CA SER A 577 1.66 14.27 31.26
C SER A 577 2.13 13.00 31.96
N PHE A 578 1.95 11.85 31.32
CA PHE A 578 2.46 10.58 31.84
C PHE A 578 3.99 10.68 31.92
N SER A 579 4.51 10.51 33.14
CA SER A 579 5.93 10.47 33.46
C SER A 579 6.68 9.51 32.53
N THR A 580 7.90 9.89 32.13
CA THR A 580 8.78 9.20 31.19
C THR A 580 9.41 7.91 31.71
N ASP A 581 8.99 7.41 32.87
CA ASP A 581 9.57 6.21 33.47
C ASP A 581 8.53 5.08 33.58
N ILE A 582 8.46 4.22 32.56
CA ILE A 582 8.00 2.84 32.72
C ILE A 582 8.96 1.90 31.95
N PRO A 583 9.52 0.86 32.59
CA PRO A 583 10.48 -0.06 31.98
C PRO A 583 9.85 -0.93 30.90
N LEU A 584 10.59 -1.17 29.82
CA LEU A 584 10.31 -2.22 28.85
C LEU A 584 10.62 -3.59 29.47
N GLU A 585 9.66 -4.20 30.16
CA GLU A 585 9.68 -5.64 30.39
C GLU A 585 9.01 -6.35 29.20
N PHE A 586 9.87 -6.92 28.35
CA PHE A 586 9.50 -7.93 27.37
C PHE A 586 9.28 -9.25 28.12
N ASP A 587 8.03 -9.68 28.27
CA ASP A 587 7.74 -11.05 28.65
C ASP A 587 7.71 -11.92 27.38
N ASP A 588 8.77 -12.72 27.22
CA ASP A 588 8.86 -13.86 26.31
C ASP A 588 7.94 -14.97 26.84
N PRO A 589 7.16 -15.63 25.97
CA PRO A 589 7.17 -17.07 26.11
C PRO A 589 7.21 -17.77 24.75
N ARG A 590 8.31 -18.47 24.52
CA ARG A 590 8.29 -19.84 23.97
C ARG A 590 8.64 -20.81 25.11
N PRO A 591 8.30 -22.11 25.05
CA PRO A 591 7.74 -22.89 23.93
C PRO A 591 6.52 -23.77 24.28
N PHE A 592 5.71 -24.12 23.27
CA PHE A 592 5.31 -25.49 22.91
C PHE A 592 4.78 -25.49 21.48
#